data_AF-A0AA39D2Y9-F1
#
_entry.id   AF-A0AA39D2Y9-F1
#
_cell.length_a   1.000
_cell.length_b   1.000
_cell.length_c   1.000
_cell.angle_alpha   90.00
_cell.angle_beta   90.00
_cell.angle_gamma   90.00
#
_symmetry.space_group_name_H-M   'P 1'
#
loop_
_entity.id
_entity.type
_entity.pdbx_description
1 polymer ?
#
loop_
_entity_poly.entity_id
_entity_poly.type
_entity_poly.pdbx_seq_one_letter_code
_entity_poly.pdbx_strand_id
1 'polypeptide(L)'
;MKGLSHETGGWGPKTRVGVLFWESLVETVGLNLDREVSLIEERAEMTRQNVVVADTKSGINVAITMTVSNSSLFTKAVKKTRETQGGCINIPPKKVGGGARINAWVDSMRASSPTRVKSAASLSDQSSWMLRHPSALNMFEQIIEASKGKQIVMFLDYDGTLSPIVDDPDRAFMSDAMRTAVRELARYFPTAIVSGRCRDKVYNFVRLAELYYAGSHGMDIKGPAKGSKYKKETKAVLFQPASEFLPMIDEVYKALLEKTKSIPGASVEHNKFCLSVHYRCVDEKKWSMLAQQVRSVLQQYPKLRLTQGRKVLEIRPTIKWDKGKALEFLLESLGFGNCTDVFPVYIGDDRTDEDAFKILRDRGQGFGILVSKIPKDTSASYSLQEPLEVMDFLKRLVEWKQLSMRQAIQGKVCNCNLSKWIKDLVLCLNLLIMPKCSA
;
A
#
# COMPACT_ATOMS: atom_id res chain seq x y z
N MET A 1 69.55 -9.77 -59.33
CA MET A 1 68.47 -8.95 -58.74
C MET A 1 67.25 -9.85 -58.66
N LYS A 2 66.85 -10.38 -57.48
CA LYS A 2 65.83 -9.87 -56.52
C LYS A 2 64.45 -9.63 -57.20
N GLY A 3 63.28 -10.06 -56.71
CA GLY A 3 62.81 -10.70 -55.45
C GLY A 3 61.32 -11.13 -55.63
N LEU A 4 60.82 -12.20 -54.98
CA LEU A 4 60.11 -12.31 -53.68
C LEU A 4 58.63 -11.83 -53.60
N SER A 5 57.71 -12.82 -53.62
CA SER A 5 56.52 -13.12 -52.77
C SER A 5 55.57 -12.03 -52.23
N HIS A 6 54.24 -12.29 -52.30
CA HIS A 6 53.37 -12.51 -51.12
C HIS A 6 51.98 -13.07 -51.49
N GLU A 7 51.60 -14.18 -50.86
CA GLU A 7 50.24 -14.76 -50.84
C GLU A 7 49.38 -14.10 -49.73
N THR A 8 48.07 -13.98 -49.96
CA THR A 8 47.06 -13.70 -48.90
C THR A 8 46.02 -14.81 -48.87
N GLY A 9 46.00 -15.55 -47.75
CA GLY A 9 45.11 -16.67 -47.50
C GLY A 9 43.68 -16.25 -47.19
N GLY A 10 42.73 -16.93 -47.84
CA GLY A 10 41.28 -16.78 -47.61
C GLY A 10 40.81 -17.41 -46.31
N TRP A 11 39.84 -16.75 -45.67
CA TRP A 11 39.21 -17.19 -44.43
C TRP A 11 38.25 -18.36 -44.70
N GLY A 12 38.47 -19.48 -44.01
CA GLY A 12 37.67 -20.70 -44.15
C GLY A 12 36.32 -20.69 -43.39
N PRO A 13 35.43 -21.67 -43.67
CA PRO A 13 34.00 -21.67 -43.30
C PRO A 13 33.66 -21.71 -41.80
N LYS A 14 34.64 -21.79 -40.89
CA LYS A 14 34.41 -21.82 -39.44
C LYS A 14 34.19 -20.44 -38.80
N THR A 15 34.56 -19.34 -39.47
CA THR A 15 34.35 -17.98 -38.94
C THR A 15 32.96 -17.40 -39.26
N ARG A 16 32.22 -17.98 -40.22
CA ARG A 16 30.83 -17.58 -40.51
C ARG A 16 29.81 -18.03 -39.46
N VAL A 17 30.08 -19.12 -38.73
CA VAL A 17 29.15 -19.67 -37.73
C VAL A 17 29.14 -18.82 -36.45
N GLY A 18 30.26 -18.19 -36.10
CA GLY A 18 30.36 -17.32 -34.91
C GLY A 18 29.59 -16.00 -35.05
N VAL A 19 29.49 -15.45 -36.26
CA VAL A 19 28.80 -14.17 -36.53
C VAL A 19 27.27 -14.37 -36.52
N LEU A 20 26.77 -15.45 -37.13
CA LEU A 20 25.34 -15.76 -37.17
C LEU A 20 24.76 -16.13 -35.79
N PHE A 21 25.58 -16.68 -34.90
CA PHE A 21 25.18 -16.95 -33.51
C PHE A 21 25.09 -15.66 -32.68
N TRP A 22 25.87 -14.63 -33.03
CA TRP A 22 25.87 -13.34 -32.35
C TRP A 22 24.64 -12.51 -32.73
N GLU A 23 24.27 -12.48 -34.02
CA GLU A 23 23.06 -11.80 -34.50
C GLU A 23 21.76 -12.42 -33.93
N SER A 24 21.70 -13.76 -33.81
CA SER A 24 20.56 -14.45 -33.20
C SER A 24 20.43 -14.21 -31.69
N LEU A 25 21.55 -14.01 -30.98
CA LEU A 25 21.53 -13.70 -29.55
C LEU A 25 21.06 -12.25 -29.29
N VAL A 26 21.39 -11.32 -30.18
CA VAL A 26 20.95 -9.92 -30.09
C VAL A 26 19.45 -9.80 -30.36
N GLU A 27 18.90 -10.56 -31.32
CA GLU A 27 17.45 -10.60 -31.59
C GLU A 27 16.65 -11.28 -30.46
N THR A 28 17.20 -12.29 -29.79
CA THR A 28 16.48 -13.05 -28.74
C THR A 28 16.45 -12.33 -27.39
N VAL A 29 17.41 -11.43 -27.12
CA VAL A 29 17.55 -10.75 -25.81
C VAL A 29 17.00 -9.32 -25.82
N GLY A 30 16.62 -8.76 -26.98
CA GLY A 30 15.85 -7.52 -27.06
C GLY A 30 16.52 -6.32 -26.39
N LEU A 31 17.85 -6.23 -26.46
CA LEU A 31 18.61 -5.09 -25.94
C LEU A 31 18.81 -4.06 -27.06
N ASN A 32 18.00 -3.00 -27.01
CA ASN A 32 18.07 -1.89 -27.93
C ASN A 32 19.20 -0.94 -27.47
N LEU A 33 20.42 -1.17 -27.95
CA LEU A 33 21.65 -0.48 -27.55
C LEU A 33 21.82 0.92 -28.18
N ASP A 34 20.95 1.32 -29.10
CA ASP A 34 21.10 2.59 -29.83
C ASP A 34 20.64 3.84 -29.06
N ARG A 35 19.99 3.68 -27.89
CA ARG A 35 19.48 4.81 -27.08
C ARG A 35 20.37 5.23 -25.92
N GLU A 36 21.30 4.39 -25.48
CA GLU A 36 22.21 4.69 -24.36
C GLU A 36 23.48 5.42 -24.83
N VAL A 37 23.88 5.29 -26.09
CA VAL A 37 25.06 5.97 -26.63
C VAL A 37 24.80 7.47 -26.81
N SER A 38 23.59 7.89 -27.21
CA SER A 38 23.29 9.32 -27.42
C SER A 38 23.22 10.13 -26.11
N LEU A 39 22.87 9.49 -24.99
CA LEU A 39 22.75 10.15 -23.68
C LEU A 39 24.09 10.32 -22.96
N ILE A 40 25.12 9.57 -23.39
CA ILE A 40 26.48 9.68 -22.85
C ILE A 40 27.27 10.78 -23.58
N GLU A 41 27.02 11.00 -24.88
CA GLU A 41 27.62 12.11 -25.63
C GLU A 41 27.06 13.48 -25.20
N GLU A 42 25.75 13.59 -24.94
CA GLU A 42 25.13 14.87 -24.52
C GLU A 42 25.57 15.34 -23.12
N ARG A 43 26.05 14.41 -22.27
CA ARG A 43 26.52 14.69 -20.91
C ARG A 43 28.00 15.07 -20.84
N ALA A 44 28.75 14.85 -21.91
CA ALA A 44 30.16 15.25 -22.03
C ALA A 44 30.33 16.69 -22.55
N GLU A 45 29.33 17.24 -23.25
CA GLU A 45 29.35 18.60 -23.80
C GLU A 45 28.97 19.68 -22.76
N MET A 46 28.16 19.35 -21.75
CA MET A 46 27.63 20.32 -20.77
C MET A 46 28.60 20.74 -19.66
N THR A 47 29.77 20.11 -19.53
CA THR A 47 30.72 20.36 -18.43
C THR A 47 31.83 21.37 -18.75
N ARG A 48 31.73 22.13 -19.85
CA ARG A 48 32.76 23.07 -20.29
C ARG A 48 32.38 24.56 -20.40
N GLN A 49 31.22 24.98 -19.92
CA GLN A 49 30.89 26.42 -19.87
C GLN A 49 30.22 26.79 -18.56
N ASN A 50 30.97 27.44 -17.66
CA ASN A 50 30.66 28.76 -17.08
C ASN A 50 31.45 29.01 -15.79
N VAL A 51 32.49 29.84 -15.92
CA VAL A 51 33.13 30.62 -14.85
C VAL A 51 33.04 32.07 -15.29
N VAL A 52 32.20 32.90 -14.66
CA VAL A 52 32.42 34.36 -14.51
C VAL A 52 31.68 34.86 -13.26
N VAL A 53 32.40 35.63 -12.44
CA VAL A 53 31.99 36.34 -11.23
C VAL A 53 31.51 37.75 -11.58
N ALA A 54 30.51 38.29 -10.87
CA ALA A 54 30.45 39.72 -10.55
C ALA A 54 29.55 40.01 -9.32
N ASP A 55 30.11 40.82 -8.41
CA ASP A 55 29.57 41.40 -7.18
C ASP A 55 28.56 42.54 -7.44
N THR A 56 27.66 42.82 -6.49
CA THR A 56 27.45 44.17 -5.90
C THR A 56 26.40 44.20 -4.77
N LYS A 57 26.63 45.16 -3.86
CA LYS A 57 26.09 45.34 -2.49
C LYS A 57 24.65 45.91 -2.39
N SER A 58 24.07 45.75 -1.18
CA SER A 58 23.48 46.83 -0.32
C SER A 58 21.96 46.84 -0.05
N GLY A 59 21.57 46.92 1.24
CA GLY A 59 20.35 47.60 1.76
C GLY A 59 19.34 46.70 2.50
N ILE A 60 19.38 46.52 3.83
CA ILE A 60 18.81 47.32 4.96
C ILE A 60 17.30 47.06 5.27
N ASN A 61 17.06 46.60 6.53
CA ASN A 61 15.89 46.70 7.45
C ASN A 61 14.50 46.17 7.00
N VAL A 62 13.55 45.71 7.84
CA VAL A 62 13.15 46.01 9.23
C VAL A 62 12.44 44.78 9.84
N ALA A 63 12.65 44.54 11.14
CA ALA A 63 11.85 43.65 12.00
C ALA A 63 10.60 44.37 12.54
N ILE A 64 9.45 43.69 12.61
CA ILE A 64 8.28 44.16 13.37
C ILE A 64 7.86 43.08 14.36
N THR A 65 8.17 43.36 15.63
CA THR A 65 7.61 42.74 16.83
C THR A 65 6.28 43.44 17.14
N MET A 66 5.23 42.67 17.45
CA MET A 66 4.05 43.21 18.14
C MET A 66 3.86 42.50 19.49
N THR A 67 4.07 43.27 20.54
CA THR A 67 3.64 43.03 21.92
C THR A 67 2.26 43.63 22.13
N VAL A 68 1.39 42.96 22.88
CA VAL A 68 0.32 43.62 23.66
C VAL A 68 0.23 42.93 25.03
N SER A 69 0.28 43.76 26.07
CA SER A 69 0.28 43.39 27.48
C SER A 69 -1.08 43.62 28.15
N ASN A 70 -1.41 42.72 29.08
CA ASN A 70 -2.07 42.87 30.39
C ASN A 70 -3.32 43.74 30.65
N SER A 71 -4.32 43.10 31.30
CA SER A 71 -4.89 43.41 32.63
C SER A 71 -5.92 42.31 32.95
N SER A 72 -5.92 41.50 34.02
CA SER A 72 -5.76 41.62 35.48
C SER A 72 -7.10 41.59 36.25
N LEU A 73 -7.15 40.66 37.22
CA LEU A 73 -7.92 40.64 38.48
C LEU A 73 -9.42 40.26 38.44
N PHE A 74 -9.76 39.10 39.04
CA PHE A 74 -10.54 39.04 40.28
C PHE A 74 -10.41 37.67 40.97
N THR A 75 -10.14 37.73 42.27
CA THR A 75 -9.97 36.63 43.24
C THR A 75 -11.30 36.24 43.89
N LYS A 76 -11.44 34.97 44.29
CA LYS A 76 -11.95 34.56 45.62
C LYS A 76 -11.73 33.07 45.89
N ALA A 77 -11.18 32.79 47.06
CA ALA A 77 -10.97 31.48 47.65
C ALA A 77 -12.04 31.20 48.72
N VAL A 78 -12.49 29.95 48.87
CA VAL A 78 -13.12 29.43 50.11
C VAL A 78 -12.74 27.95 50.32
N LYS A 79 -12.65 27.58 51.60
CA LYS A 79 -12.01 26.43 52.25
C LYS A 79 -12.78 25.09 52.21
N LYS A 80 -12.00 24.00 52.07
CA LYS A 80 -11.88 22.73 52.84
C LYS A 80 -13.05 22.26 53.75
N THR A 81 -13.48 21.00 53.55
CA THR A 81 -13.69 19.97 54.61
C THR A 81 -13.74 18.54 54.02
N ARG A 82 -13.16 17.58 54.76
CA ARG A 82 -13.29 16.12 54.61
C ARG A 82 -14.53 15.66 55.39
N GLU A 83 -15.22 14.61 54.94
CA GLU A 83 -15.60 13.45 55.79
C GLU A 83 -16.28 12.29 55.02
N THR A 84 -15.87 11.11 55.48
CA THR A 84 -16.32 9.70 55.46
C THR A 84 -17.68 9.21 54.92
N GLN A 85 -17.58 8.04 54.26
CA GLN A 85 -18.40 6.81 54.30
C GLN A 85 -19.90 6.85 54.65
N GLY A 86 -20.71 6.19 53.81
CA GLY A 86 -22.04 5.70 54.17
C GLY A 86 -22.81 5.18 52.96
N GLY A 87 -22.89 3.86 52.79
CA GLY A 87 -23.70 3.22 51.75
C GLY A 87 -25.19 3.29 52.06
N CYS A 88 -26.01 3.47 51.03
CA CYS A 88 -27.43 3.12 51.02
C CYS A 88 -27.83 2.73 49.59
N ILE A 89 -28.25 1.47 49.44
CA ILE A 89 -28.89 0.94 48.25
C ILE A 89 -30.24 1.64 48.12
N ASN A 90 -30.41 2.45 47.08
CA ASN A 90 -31.71 2.96 46.67
C ASN A 90 -31.94 2.52 45.21
N ILE A 91 -32.94 1.68 45.00
CA ILE A 91 -33.52 1.39 43.69
C ILE A 91 -34.70 2.34 43.49
N PRO A 92 -34.65 3.27 42.52
CA PRO A 92 -35.85 3.91 41.99
C PRO A 92 -36.03 3.62 40.48
N PRO A 93 -37.21 3.93 39.92
CA PRO A 93 -37.97 2.99 39.10
C PRO A 93 -37.59 3.04 37.61
N LYS A 94 -37.99 1.98 36.90
CA LYS A 94 -37.94 1.82 35.43
C LYS A 94 -38.24 3.14 34.71
N LYS A 95 -37.19 3.85 34.30
CA LYS A 95 -37.25 4.93 33.31
C LYS A 95 -36.82 4.38 31.95
N VAL A 96 -37.65 4.68 30.95
CA VAL A 96 -37.53 4.34 29.53
C VAL A 96 -36.08 4.45 29.02
N GLY A 97 -35.49 3.30 28.69
CA GLY A 97 -34.06 3.10 28.39
C GLY A 97 -33.57 3.57 27.01
N GLY A 98 -34.01 4.75 26.56
CA GLY A 98 -33.55 5.37 25.31
C GLY A 98 -32.30 6.24 25.49
N GLY A 99 -32.31 7.15 26.48
CA GLY A 99 -31.29 8.19 26.64
C GLY A 99 -29.88 7.67 26.98
N ALA A 100 -29.79 6.67 27.86
CA ALA A 100 -28.49 6.10 28.27
C ALA A 100 -27.78 5.38 27.11
N ARG A 101 -28.53 4.71 26.22
CA ARG A 101 -27.99 4.02 25.04
C ARG A 101 -27.56 4.99 23.94
N ILE A 102 -28.19 6.15 23.86
CA ILE A 102 -27.83 7.22 22.90
C ILE A 102 -26.53 7.91 23.36
N ASN A 103 -26.40 8.24 24.65
CA ASN A 103 -25.19 8.87 25.19
C ASN A 103 -23.96 7.98 25.02
N ALA A 104 -24.05 6.70 25.39
CA ALA A 104 -22.95 5.75 25.18
C ALA A 104 -22.52 5.61 23.71
N TRP A 105 -23.44 5.88 22.77
CA TRP A 105 -23.18 5.77 21.35
C TRP A 105 -22.56 7.03 20.74
N VAL A 106 -22.99 8.21 21.17
CA VAL A 106 -22.26 9.48 20.90
C VAL A 106 -20.86 9.39 21.53
N ASP A 107 -20.78 8.80 22.72
CA ASP A 107 -19.63 8.13 23.34
C ASP A 107 -18.66 7.52 22.33
N SER A 108 -19.18 6.51 21.64
CA SER A 108 -18.47 5.73 20.65
C SER A 108 -18.12 6.53 19.38
N MET A 109 -19.01 7.40 18.89
CA MET A 109 -18.73 8.31 17.77
C MET A 109 -17.59 9.29 18.09
N ARG A 110 -17.52 9.77 19.33
CA ARG A 110 -16.44 10.63 19.81
C ARG A 110 -15.14 9.84 19.94
N ALA A 111 -15.21 8.59 20.40
CA ALA A 111 -14.05 7.71 20.48
C ALA A 111 -13.49 7.30 19.11
N SER A 112 -14.33 7.23 18.07
CA SER A 112 -13.90 6.98 16.69
C SER A 112 -13.43 8.24 15.96
N SER A 113 -13.55 9.43 16.59
CA SER A 113 -13.13 10.69 16.01
C SER A 113 -11.62 10.93 16.24
N PRO A 114 -10.85 11.33 15.20
CA PRO A 114 -9.39 11.53 15.30
C PRO A 114 -8.95 12.57 16.34
N THR A 115 -9.83 13.48 16.77
CA THR A 115 -9.46 14.66 17.56
C THR A 115 -9.19 14.37 19.04
N ARG A 116 -9.38 13.15 19.53
CA ARG A 116 -8.95 12.81 20.89
C ARG A 116 -7.65 12.03 20.81
N VAL A 117 -6.54 12.78 20.79
CA VAL A 117 -5.28 12.29 21.35
C VAL A 117 -5.63 11.82 22.76
N LYS A 118 -5.89 10.52 22.94
CA LYS A 118 -5.85 9.92 24.28
C LYS A 118 -4.47 10.31 24.79
N SER A 119 -4.44 10.98 25.94
CA SER A 119 -3.23 11.45 26.60
C SER A 119 -2.14 10.41 26.40
N ALA A 120 -1.01 10.87 25.86
CA ALA A 120 0.14 10.08 25.47
C ALA A 120 0.21 8.78 26.28
N ALA A 121 0.17 7.65 25.56
CA ALA A 121 0.73 6.42 26.10
C ALA A 121 2.06 6.79 26.76
N SER A 122 2.33 6.31 27.97
CA SER A 122 3.58 6.67 28.65
C SER A 122 4.76 6.41 27.70
N LEU A 123 5.86 7.16 27.81
CA LEU A 123 7.03 6.92 26.94
C LEU A 123 7.49 5.44 26.97
N SER A 124 7.26 4.76 28.10
CA SER A 124 7.44 3.30 28.26
C SER A 124 6.45 2.45 27.45
N ASP A 125 5.18 2.83 27.33
CA ASP A 125 4.20 2.11 26.51
C ASP A 125 4.50 2.25 25.02
N GLN A 126 4.97 3.43 24.61
CA GLN A 126 5.35 3.68 23.21
C GLN A 126 6.61 2.92 22.82
N SER A 127 7.63 2.86 23.67
CA SER A 127 8.86 2.08 23.40
C SER A 127 8.57 0.57 23.38
N SER A 128 7.76 0.07 24.32
CA SER A 128 7.29 -1.33 24.31
C SER A 128 6.50 -1.67 23.05
N TRP A 129 5.66 -0.74 22.57
CA TRP A 129 4.91 -0.93 21.34
C TRP A 129 5.82 -1.00 20.11
N MET A 130 6.80 -0.10 19.98
CA MET A 130 7.76 -0.12 18.88
C MET A 130 8.65 -1.36 18.88
N LEU A 131 8.91 -1.96 20.05
CA LEU A 131 9.64 -3.22 20.15
C LEU A 131 8.81 -4.41 19.60
N ARG A 132 7.48 -4.39 19.82
CA ARG A 132 6.57 -5.42 19.32
C ARG A 132 6.21 -5.24 17.84
N HIS A 133 6.18 -4.00 17.36
CA HIS A 133 5.82 -3.64 16.00
C HIS A 133 6.89 -2.71 15.39
N PRO A 134 8.13 -3.20 15.18
CA PRO A 134 9.22 -2.36 14.70
C PRO A 134 8.97 -1.83 13.29
N SER A 135 9.67 -0.75 12.93
CA SER A 135 9.55 -0.13 11.61
C SER A 135 9.91 -1.14 10.51
N ALA A 136 9.04 -1.32 9.53
CA ALA A 136 9.30 -2.20 8.39
C ALA A 136 10.48 -1.72 7.53
N LEU A 137 10.79 -0.42 7.54
CA LEU A 137 11.99 0.12 6.89
C LEU A 137 13.27 -0.26 7.64
N ASN A 138 13.24 -0.26 8.96
CA ASN A 138 14.38 -0.66 9.79
C ASN A 138 14.62 -2.18 9.76
N MET A 139 13.54 -2.94 9.58
CA MET A 139 13.57 -4.41 9.55
C MET A 139 13.59 -4.96 8.12
N PHE A 140 13.87 -4.12 7.12
CA PHE A 140 13.75 -4.45 5.71
C PHE A 140 14.58 -5.68 5.32
N GLU A 141 15.84 -5.75 5.76
CA GLU A 141 16.73 -6.88 5.49
C GLU A 141 16.19 -8.20 6.03
N GLN A 142 15.60 -8.18 7.23
CA GLN A 142 15.01 -9.37 7.86
C GLN A 142 13.73 -9.81 7.15
N ILE A 143 12.92 -8.83 6.73
CA ILE A 143 11.73 -9.05 5.90
C ILE A 143 12.12 -9.75 4.59
N ILE A 144 13.16 -9.25 3.92
CA ILE A 144 13.67 -9.83 2.69
C ILE A 144 14.20 -11.24 2.92
N GLU A 145 14.96 -11.46 3.99
CA GLU A 145 15.46 -12.79 4.36
C GLU A 145 14.32 -13.80 4.54
N ALA A 146 13.27 -13.43 5.29
CA ALA A 146 12.10 -14.28 5.53
C ALA A 146 11.29 -14.60 4.25
N SER A 147 11.41 -13.74 3.23
CA SER A 147 10.76 -13.89 1.92
C SER A 147 11.57 -14.71 0.92
N LYS A 148 12.83 -15.08 1.21
CA LYS A 148 13.68 -15.83 0.29
C LYS A 148 13.03 -17.15 -0.14
N GLY A 149 13.13 -17.44 -1.44
CA GLY A 149 12.55 -18.63 -2.05
C GLY A 149 11.02 -18.58 -2.24
N LYS A 150 10.35 -17.51 -1.80
CA LYS A 150 8.90 -17.36 -1.87
C LYS A 150 8.49 -16.26 -2.85
N GLN A 151 7.31 -16.40 -3.43
CA GLN A 151 6.68 -15.36 -4.24
C GLN A 151 6.01 -14.33 -3.33
N ILE A 152 6.53 -13.10 -3.32
CA ILE A 152 5.89 -11.99 -2.61
C ILE A 152 4.62 -11.57 -3.35
N VAL A 153 3.53 -11.37 -2.61
CA VAL A 153 2.25 -10.83 -3.11
C VAL A 153 1.86 -9.64 -2.25
N MET A 154 1.59 -8.50 -2.88
CA MET A 154 1.34 -7.23 -2.20
C MET A 154 -0.15 -6.92 -2.12
N PHE A 155 -0.62 -6.57 -0.93
CA PHE A 155 -1.97 -6.08 -0.67
C PHE A 155 -1.87 -4.70 -0.02
N LEU A 156 -2.46 -3.70 -0.65
CA LEU A 156 -2.31 -2.32 -0.24
C LEU A 156 -3.69 -1.72 0.02
N ASP A 157 -3.93 -1.26 1.24
CA ASP A 157 -5.05 -0.37 1.50
C ASP A 157 -4.83 1.00 0.83
N TYR A 158 -5.90 1.80 0.71
CA TYR A 158 -5.85 3.08 0.01
C TYR A 158 -5.80 4.29 0.94
N ASP A 159 -6.87 4.55 1.69
CA ASP A 159 -7.02 5.77 2.50
C ASP A 159 -6.17 5.68 3.76
N GLY A 160 -5.28 6.64 4.01
CA GLY A 160 -4.34 6.57 5.14
C GLY A 160 -3.11 5.70 4.90
N THR A 161 -3.09 4.94 3.81
CA THR A 161 -1.99 4.05 3.42
C THR A 161 -1.26 4.56 2.18
N LEU A 162 -1.94 4.63 1.04
CA LEU A 162 -1.38 5.12 -0.23
C LEU A 162 -1.72 6.59 -0.51
N SER A 163 -2.76 7.10 0.14
CA SER A 163 -3.17 8.50 0.11
C SER A 163 -3.26 9.02 1.55
N PRO A 164 -2.89 10.28 1.83
CA PRO A 164 -3.15 10.88 3.14
C PRO A 164 -4.65 10.92 3.42
N ILE A 165 -5.00 10.95 4.71
CA ILE A 165 -6.37 11.15 5.17
C ILE A 165 -6.71 12.62 5.00
N VAL A 166 -7.77 12.89 4.25
CA VAL A 166 -8.27 14.24 3.96
C VAL A 166 -9.69 14.41 4.51
N ASP A 167 -10.17 15.66 4.57
CA ASP A 167 -11.52 15.98 5.02
C ASP A 167 -12.61 15.66 4.00
N ASP A 168 -12.32 15.93 2.74
CA ASP A 168 -13.19 15.58 1.63
C ASP A 168 -12.74 14.24 1.03
N PRO A 169 -13.54 13.16 1.19
CA PRO A 169 -13.20 11.85 0.64
C PRO A 169 -13.00 11.85 -0.88
N ASP A 170 -13.58 12.80 -1.63
CA ASP A 170 -13.40 12.91 -3.08
C ASP A 170 -12.05 13.52 -3.48
N ARG A 171 -11.31 14.05 -2.50
CA ARG A 171 -10.00 14.67 -2.68
C ARG A 171 -8.84 13.84 -2.12
N ALA A 172 -9.09 12.58 -1.76
CA ALA A 172 -8.08 11.65 -1.27
C ALA A 172 -7.22 11.14 -2.43
N PHE A 173 -6.50 12.04 -3.12
CA PHE A 173 -5.69 11.70 -4.27
C PHE A 173 -4.33 11.11 -3.85
N MET A 174 -3.97 9.99 -4.47
CA MET A 174 -2.62 9.47 -4.48
C MET A 174 -1.71 10.42 -5.30
N SER A 175 -0.48 10.67 -4.82
CA SER A 175 0.50 11.45 -5.56
C SER A 175 1.04 10.69 -6.78
N ASP A 176 1.52 11.41 -7.79
CA ASP A 176 2.12 10.77 -8.98
C ASP A 176 3.38 9.95 -8.63
N ALA A 177 4.13 10.38 -7.62
CA ALA A 177 5.28 9.64 -7.11
C ALA A 177 4.85 8.29 -6.49
N MET A 178 3.78 8.28 -5.67
CA MET A 178 3.23 7.04 -5.12
C MET A 178 2.66 6.14 -6.21
N ARG A 179 1.91 6.70 -7.17
CA ARG A 179 1.39 5.93 -8.32
C ARG A 179 2.51 5.27 -9.10
N THR A 180 3.63 5.98 -9.29
CA THR A 180 4.81 5.44 -9.96
C THR A 180 5.45 4.31 -9.13
N ALA A 181 5.59 4.47 -7.82
CA ALA A 181 6.10 3.41 -6.94
C ALA A 181 5.24 2.14 -7.01
N VAL A 182 3.90 2.27 -6.92
CA VAL A 182 2.97 1.14 -7.04
C VAL A 182 3.04 0.48 -8.42
N ARG A 183 3.15 1.28 -9.49
CA ARG A 183 3.32 0.76 -10.85
C ARG A 183 4.60 -0.06 -11.00
N GLU A 184 5.73 0.46 -10.52
CA GLU A 184 7.01 -0.26 -10.59
C GLU A 184 6.96 -1.53 -9.74
N LEU A 185 6.36 -1.48 -8.55
CA LEU A 185 6.13 -2.65 -7.70
C LEU A 185 5.36 -3.75 -8.44
N ALA A 186 4.26 -3.38 -9.11
CA ALA A 186 3.39 -4.31 -9.82
C ALA A 186 4.06 -5.02 -11.01
N ARG A 187 5.19 -4.50 -11.52
CA ARG A 187 5.98 -5.18 -12.55
C ARG A 187 6.68 -6.44 -12.02
N TYR A 188 6.96 -6.48 -10.73
CA TYR A 188 7.75 -7.53 -10.10
C TYR A 188 6.95 -8.42 -9.15
N PHE A 189 5.86 -7.89 -8.59
CA PHE A 189 5.05 -8.58 -7.60
C PHE A 189 3.55 -8.47 -7.96
N PRO A 190 2.78 -9.57 -7.90
CA PRO A 190 1.32 -9.48 -7.95
C PRO A 190 0.84 -8.53 -6.86
N THR A 191 0.06 -7.53 -7.25
CA THR A 191 -0.32 -6.41 -6.38
C THR A 191 -1.83 -6.19 -6.44
N ALA A 192 -2.46 -6.04 -5.28
CA ALA A 192 -3.88 -5.76 -5.13
C ALA A 192 -4.12 -4.52 -4.27
N ILE A 193 -5.05 -3.66 -4.71
CA ILE A 193 -5.60 -2.58 -3.90
C ILE A 193 -6.85 -3.09 -3.17
N VAL A 194 -6.89 -2.98 -1.85
CA VAL A 194 -8.02 -3.42 -1.02
C VAL A 194 -8.59 -2.23 -0.25
N SER A 195 -9.78 -1.76 -0.62
CA SER A 195 -10.33 -0.51 -0.10
C SER A 195 -11.78 -0.66 0.38
N GLY A 196 -12.16 0.18 1.35
CA GLY A 196 -13.56 0.37 1.73
C GLY A 196 -14.40 1.09 0.67
N ARG A 197 -13.75 1.88 -0.20
CA ARG A 197 -14.41 2.59 -1.31
C ARG A 197 -14.94 1.64 -2.36
N CYS A 198 -15.95 2.06 -3.13
CA CYS A 198 -16.32 1.29 -4.31
C CYS A 198 -15.15 1.14 -5.29
N ARG A 199 -15.15 0.01 -6.00
CA ARG A 199 -14.05 -0.39 -6.88
C ARG A 199 -13.74 0.65 -7.95
N ASP A 200 -14.76 1.22 -8.56
CA ASP A 200 -14.60 2.19 -9.65
C ASP A 200 -14.00 3.51 -9.14
N LYS A 201 -14.36 3.94 -7.93
CA LYS A 201 -13.81 5.15 -7.30
C LYS A 201 -12.33 4.99 -6.95
N VAL A 202 -11.95 3.89 -6.28
CA VAL A 202 -10.54 3.64 -5.98
C VAL A 202 -9.71 3.43 -7.25
N TYR A 203 -10.28 2.79 -8.27
CA TYR A 203 -9.65 2.70 -9.59
C TYR A 203 -9.40 4.08 -10.20
N ASN A 204 -10.38 4.99 -10.14
CA ASN A 204 -10.25 6.35 -10.69
C ASN A 204 -9.17 7.19 -9.99
N PHE A 205 -8.86 6.90 -8.73
CA PHE A 205 -7.74 7.51 -8.03
C PHE A 205 -6.40 6.88 -8.39
N VAL A 206 -6.32 5.55 -8.42
CA VAL A 206 -5.07 4.81 -8.62
C VAL A 206 -4.64 4.80 -10.10
N ARG A 207 -5.57 4.51 -11.01
CA ARG A 207 -5.40 4.49 -12.48
C ARG A 207 -4.30 3.55 -12.98
N LEU A 208 -4.27 2.32 -12.47
CA LEU A 208 -3.33 1.28 -12.87
C LEU A 208 -4.09 0.00 -13.27
N ALA A 209 -4.20 -0.26 -14.57
CA ALA A 209 -5.03 -1.35 -15.10
C ALA A 209 -4.44 -2.76 -14.86
N GLU A 210 -3.16 -2.83 -14.49
CA GLU A 210 -2.41 -4.06 -14.21
C GLU A 210 -2.65 -4.62 -12.79
N LEU A 211 -3.33 -3.88 -11.91
CA LEU A 211 -3.58 -4.28 -10.53
C LEU A 211 -4.87 -5.08 -10.37
N TYR A 212 -4.94 -5.83 -9.27
CA TYR A 212 -6.21 -6.30 -8.73
C TYR A 212 -6.85 -5.20 -7.88
N TYR A 213 -8.18 -5.11 -7.92
CA TYR A 213 -8.94 -4.15 -7.12
C TYR A 213 -10.04 -4.87 -6.35
N ALA A 214 -10.03 -4.71 -5.04
CA ALA A 214 -11.03 -5.19 -4.10
C ALA A 214 -11.69 -3.98 -3.43
N GLY A 215 -12.80 -3.52 -4.00
CA GLY A 215 -13.60 -2.42 -3.45
C GLY A 215 -14.67 -2.90 -2.47
N SER A 216 -15.31 -1.96 -1.77
CA SER A 216 -16.40 -2.20 -0.83
C SER A 216 -15.99 -3.17 0.28
N HIS A 217 -14.80 -2.97 0.86
CA HIS A 217 -14.15 -3.89 1.81
C HIS A 217 -13.97 -5.32 1.25
N GLY A 218 -13.72 -5.39 -0.06
CA GLY A 218 -13.50 -6.63 -0.78
C GLY A 218 -14.75 -7.37 -1.24
N MET A 219 -15.94 -6.76 -1.18
CA MET A 219 -17.16 -7.33 -1.77
C MET A 219 -17.28 -7.07 -3.29
N ASP A 220 -16.38 -6.27 -3.87
CA ASP A 220 -16.30 -6.08 -5.32
C ASP A 220 -14.86 -6.26 -5.81
N ILE A 221 -14.52 -7.50 -6.20
CA ILE A 221 -13.16 -7.84 -6.63
C ILE A 221 -13.09 -7.96 -8.14
N LYS A 222 -12.08 -7.35 -8.74
CA LYS A 222 -11.74 -7.47 -10.15
C LYS A 222 -10.24 -7.60 -10.35
N GLY A 223 -9.82 -8.55 -11.19
CA GLY A 223 -8.45 -8.64 -11.68
C GLY A 223 -8.18 -7.79 -12.92
N PRO A 224 -6.91 -7.67 -13.34
CA PRO A 224 -6.54 -7.00 -14.58
C PRO A 224 -7.19 -7.68 -15.80
N ALA A 225 -7.56 -6.87 -16.80
CA ALA A 225 -8.24 -7.37 -18.01
C ALA A 225 -7.34 -8.21 -18.92
N LYS A 226 -6.03 -7.92 -18.94
CA LYS A 226 -5.02 -8.75 -19.59
C LYS A 226 -4.52 -9.74 -18.56
N GLY A 227 -4.44 -11.02 -18.94
CA GLY A 227 -4.02 -12.11 -18.06
C GLY A 227 -2.71 -11.78 -17.33
N SER A 228 -2.61 -12.27 -16.11
CA SER A 228 -1.43 -12.04 -15.28
C SER A 228 -0.22 -12.78 -15.85
N LYS A 229 0.97 -12.17 -15.86
CA LYS A 229 2.23 -12.88 -16.22
C LYS A 229 2.48 -14.13 -15.36
N TYR A 230 1.84 -14.20 -14.20
CA TYR A 230 1.96 -15.28 -13.24
C TYR A 230 1.04 -16.48 -13.53
N LYS A 231 0.12 -16.38 -14.53
CA LYS A 231 -0.68 -17.53 -14.99
C LYS A 231 -1.16 -17.35 -16.44
N LYS A 232 -0.68 -18.22 -17.35
CA LYS A 232 -1.03 -18.22 -18.80
C LYS A 232 -2.52 -18.44 -19.09
N GLU A 233 -3.26 -19.01 -18.14
CA GLU A 233 -4.70 -19.26 -18.23
C GLU A 233 -5.43 -18.57 -17.06
N THR A 234 -5.59 -17.24 -17.13
CA THR A 234 -6.42 -16.53 -16.15
C THR A 234 -7.80 -16.27 -16.76
N LYS A 235 -8.83 -16.96 -16.25
CA LYS A 235 -10.21 -16.48 -16.36
C LYS A 235 -10.25 -15.08 -15.73
N ALA A 236 -10.98 -14.15 -16.34
CA ALA A 236 -11.17 -12.83 -15.77
C ALA A 236 -11.69 -12.95 -14.33
N VAL A 237 -10.91 -12.47 -13.36
CA VAL A 237 -11.32 -12.51 -11.94
C VAL A 237 -12.37 -11.43 -11.74
N LEU A 238 -13.61 -11.85 -11.49
CA LEU A 238 -14.71 -11.01 -11.01
C LEU A 238 -15.41 -11.77 -9.89
N PHE A 239 -15.48 -11.15 -8.72
CA PHE A 239 -16.11 -11.78 -7.56
C PHE A 239 -16.87 -10.77 -6.71
N GLN A 240 -18.14 -11.09 -6.47
CA GLN A 240 -19.10 -10.22 -5.79
C GLN A 240 -19.99 -11.06 -4.87
N PRO A 241 -19.53 -11.38 -3.64
CA PRO A 241 -20.25 -12.29 -2.74
C PRO A 241 -21.56 -11.71 -2.20
N ALA A 242 -21.78 -10.40 -2.38
CA ALA A 242 -22.93 -9.66 -1.87
C ALA A 242 -23.90 -9.19 -2.97
N SER A 243 -23.81 -9.72 -4.19
CA SER A 243 -24.63 -9.28 -5.35
C SER A 243 -26.14 -9.25 -5.07
N GLU A 244 -26.65 -10.20 -4.29
CA GLU A 244 -28.06 -10.25 -3.90
C GLU A 244 -28.54 -9.05 -3.07
N PHE A 245 -27.62 -8.30 -2.44
CA PHE A 245 -27.93 -7.15 -1.60
C PHE A 245 -28.04 -5.83 -2.39
N LEU A 246 -27.61 -5.79 -3.66
CA LEU A 246 -27.57 -4.54 -4.44
C LEU A 246 -28.92 -3.79 -4.45
N PRO A 247 -30.08 -4.44 -4.72
CA PRO A 247 -31.36 -3.74 -4.71
C PRO A 247 -31.71 -3.14 -3.34
N MET A 248 -31.39 -3.85 -2.26
CA MET A 248 -31.61 -3.38 -0.89
C MET A 248 -30.69 -2.20 -0.55
N ILE A 249 -29.43 -2.23 -0.99
CA ILE A 249 -28.49 -1.13 -0.77
C ILE A 249 -28.96 0.14 -1.50
N ASP A 250 -29.44 0.01 -2.75
CA ASP A 250 -29.99 1.13 -3.52
C ASP A 250 -31.23 1.74 -2.85
N GLU A 251 -32.11 0.90 -2.30
CA GLU A 251 -33.31 1.32 -1.56
C GLU A 251 -32.92 2.09 -0.28
N VAL A 252 -32.03 1.51 0.53
CA VAL A 252 -31.56 2.11 1.78
C VAL A 252 -30.81 3.42 1.52
N TYR A 253 -30.08 3.51 0.42
CA TYR A 253 -29.40 4.75 0.01
C TYR A 253 -30.40 5.90 -0.19
N LYS A 254 -31.46 5.67 -0.95
CA LYS A 254 -32.52 6.66 -1.18
C LYS A 254 -33.20 7.06 0.14
N ALA A 255 -33.50 6.07 0.99
CA ALA A 255 -34.10 6.33 2.30
C ALA A 255 -33.17 7.16 3.22
N LEU A 256 -31.87 6.87 3.23
CA LEU A 256 -30.88 7.64 3.99
C LEU A 256 -30.76 9.07 3.45
N LEU A 257 -30.67 9.26 2.14
CA LEU A 257 -30.61 10.60 1.53
C LEU A 257 -31.76 11.49 2.02
N GLU A 258 -33.00 10.99 1.94
CA GLU A 258 -34.18 11.73 2.39
C GLU A 258 -34.16 11.98 3.91
N LYS A 259 -33.76 10.99 4.71
CA LYS A 259 -33.72 11.11 6.18
C LYS A 259 -32.63 12.03 6.70
N THR A 260 -31.50 12.15 6.00
CA THR A 260 -30.37 12.98 6.43
C THR A 260 -30.37 14.38 5.80
N LYS A 261 -31.24 14.65 4.82
CA LYS A 261 -31.30 15.90 4.06
C LYS A 261 -31.40 17.16 4.93
N SER A 262 -32.08 17.08 6.07
CA SER A 262 -32.28 18.21 6.99
C SER A 262 -31.11 18.47 7.96
N ILE A 263 -30.02 17.70 7.86
CA ILE A 263 -28.86 17.77 8.77
C ILE A 263 -27.68 18.39 8.02
N PRO A 264 -27.40 19.69 8.20
CA PRO A 264 -26.29 20.35 7.53
C PRO A 264 -24.95 19.66 7.80
N GLY A 265 -24.18 19.44 6.74
CA GLY A 265 -22.87 18.79 6.79
C GLY A 265 -22.89 17.26 6.77
N ALA A 266 -24.08 16.62 6.83
CA ALA A 266 -24.19 15.18 6.65
C ALA A 266 -24.21 14.85 5.15
N SER A 267 -23.52 13.78 4.75
CA SER A 267 -23.58 13.27 3.39
C SER A 267 -23.67 11.75 3.39
N VAL A 268 -24.32 11.20 2.36
CA VAL A 268 -24.46 9.75 2.17
C VAL A 268 -23.74 9.37 0.88
N GLU A 269 -22.76 8.49 0.99
CA GLU A 269 -21.97 7.98 -0.12
C GLU A 269 -22.37 6.54 -0.45
N HIS A 270 -22.58 6.29 -1.74
CA HIS A 270 -22.90 4.96 -2.26
C HIS A 270 -21.63 4.21 -2.69
N ASN A 271 -21.18 3.26 -1.87
CA ASN A 271 -20.00 2.44 -2.13
C ASN A 271 -20.35 1.08 -2.77
N LYS A 272 -21.44 1.00 -3.55
CA LYS A 272 -21.96 -0.19 -4.26
C LYS A 272 -22.50 -1.28 -3.35
N PHE A 273 -21.67 -1.89 -2.52
CA PHE A 273 -22.10 -2.90 -1.52
C PHE A 273 -22.15 -2.33 -0.10
N CYS A 274 -21.71 -1.09 0.09
CA CYS A 274 -21.75 -0.40 1.37
C CYS A 274 -22.34 1.00 1.18
N LEU A 275 -22.87 1.57 2.26
CA LEU A 275 -23.22 2.99 2.33
C LEU A 275 -22.45 3.64 3.46
N SER A 276 -21.99 4.86 3.24
CA SER A 276 -21.23 5.63 4.23
C SER A 276 -21.95 6.94 4.51
N VAL A 277 -22.40 7.13 5.75
CA VAL A 277 -22.98 8.39 6.22
C VAL A 277 -21.88 9.17 6.94
N HIS A 278 -21.35 10.18 6.26
CA HIS A 278 -20.29 11.03 6.78
C HIS A 278 -20.88 12.08 7.70
N TYR A 279 -20.23 12.27 8.86
CA TYR A 279 -20.65 13.26 9.86
C TYR A 279 -19.52 14.18 10.31
N ARG A 280 -18.43 14.21 9.52
CA ARG A 280 -17.26 15.04 9.81
C ARG A 280 -17.58 16.53 9.85
N CYS A 281 -18.43 16.98 8.94
CA CYS A 281 -18.85 18.38 8.80
C CYS A 281 -20.16 18.68 9.56
N VAL A 282 -20.68 17.72 10.34
CA VAL A 282 -21.90 17.89 11.13
C VAL A 282 -21.54 18.43 12.50
N ASP A 283 -22.26 19.46 12.97
CA ASP A 283 -22.18 19.96 14.34
C ASP A 283 -22.36 18.79 15.34
N GLU A 284 -21.44 18.65 16.30
CA GLU A 284 -21.44 17.58 17.30
C GLU A 284 -22.77 17.47 18.05
N LYS A 285 -23.46 18.59 18.29
CA LYS A 285 -24.79 18.61 18.94
C LYS A 285 -25.85 17.85 18.15
N LYS A 286 -25.65 17.68 16.84
CA LYS A 286 -26.56 16.99 15.92
C LYS A 286 -26.16 15.53 15.66
N TRP A 287 -25.04 15.05 16.19
CA TRP A 287 -24.58 13.67 15.95
C TRP A 287 -25.58 12.63 16.46
N SER A 288 -26.15 12.84 17.64
CA SER A 288 -27.17 11.94 18.21
C SER A 288 -28.40 11.83 17.32
N MET A 289 -28.87 12.97 16.81
CA MET A 289 -30.02 13.05 15.89
C MET A 289 -29.71 12.33 14.58
N LEU A 290 -28.56 12.57 13.95
CA LEU A 290 -28.15 11.88 12.73
C LEU A 290 -28.10 10.37 12.93
N ALA A 291 -27.46 9.93 14.01
CA ALA A 291 -27.32 8.53 14.36
C ALA A 291 -28.70 7.86 14.55
N GLN A 292 -29.64 8.57 15.18
CA GLN A 292 -31.02 8.10 15.33
C GLN A 292 -31.75 7.99 13.98
N GLN A 293 -31.59 8.95 13.08
CA GLN A 293 -32.18 8.90 11.73
C GLN A 293 -31.67 7.68 10.96
N VAL A 294 -30.34 7.48 10.93
CA VAL A 294 -29.71 6.32 10.27
C VAL A 294 -30.23 5.00 10.85
N ARG A 295 -30.33 4.88 12.18
CA ARG A 295 -30.89 3.67 12.80
C ARG A 295 -32.36 3.45 12.49
N SER A 296 -33.16 4.51 12.40
CA SER A 296 -34.59 4.38 12.07
C SER A 296 -34.79 3.74 10.70
N VAL A 297 -33.92 4.07 9.73
CA VAL A 297 -33.91 3.42 8.41
C VAL A 297 -33.57 1.94 8.58
N LEU A 298 -32.47 1.62 9.27
CA LEU A 298 -31.97 0.25 9.41
C LEU A 298 -32.86 -0.70 10.22
N GLN A 299 -33.83 -0.19 10.99
CA GLN A 299 -34.81 -1.04 11.69
C GLN A 299 -35.59 -1.95 10.73
N GLN A 300 -35.78 -1.53 9.48
CA GLN A 300 -36.50 -2.29 8.45
C GLN A 300 -35.59 -3.27 7.69
N TYR A 301 -34.27 -3.23 7.92
CA TYR A 301 -33.26 -3.99 7.17
C TYR A 301 -32.35 -4.80 8.10
N PRO A 302 -32.85 -5.86 8.74
CA PRO A 302 -32.07 -6.66 9.71
C PRO A 302 -30.88 -7.40 9.09
N LYS A 303 -30.85 -7.55 7.76
CA LYS A 303 -29.72 -8.13 7.03
C LYS A 303 -28.57 -7.14 6.79
N LEU A 304 -28.69 -5.90 7.26
CA LEU A 304 -27.62 -4.89 7.24
C LEU A 304 -27.12 -4.62 8.66
N ARG A 305 -25.82 -4.34 8.77
CA ARG A 305 -25.18 -3.93 10.02
C ARG A 305 -24.66 -2.50 9.91
N LEU A 306 -24.76 -1.78 11.02
CA LEU A 306 -24.19 -0.45 11.19
C LEU A 306 -22.87 -0.56 11.95
N THR A 307 -21.77 -0.15 11.33
CA THR A 307 -20.45 -0.02 11.95
C THR A 307 -20.02 1.45 11.99
N GLN A 308 -19.00 1.74 12.80
CA GLN A 308 -18.49 3.10 12.98
C GLN A 308 -17.03 3.16 12.57
N GLY A 309 -16.71 4.07 11.66
CA GLY A 309 -15.36 4.42 11.25
C GLY A 309 -14.96 5.80 11.77
N ARG A 310 -13.91 6.38 11.17
CA ARG A 310 -13.39 7.71 11.52
C ARG A 310 -14.32 8.82 11.03
N LYS A 311 -15.23 9.26 11.90
CA LYS A 311 -16.29 10.26 11.60
C LYS A 311 -17.22 9.84 10.45
N VAL A 312 -17.48 8.53 10.34
CA VAL A 312 -18.37 7.92 9.36
C VAL A 312 -19.16 6.78 9.99
N LEU A 313 -20.44 6.69 9.63
CA LEU A 313 -21.30 5.54 9.92
C LEU A 313 -21.39 4.68 8.66
N GLU A 314 -21.04 3.41 8.77
CA GLU A 314 -20.98 2.52 7.62
C GLU A 314 -22.07 1.47 7.72
N ILE A 315 -22.83 1.30 6.64
CA ILE A 315 -23.87 0.30 6.50
C ILE A 315 -23.39 -0.75 5.52
N ARG A 316 -23.39 -2.01 5.94
CA ARG A 316 -22.89 -3.13 5.14
C ARG A 316 -23.81 -4.35 5.28
N PRO A 317 -23.89 -5.24 4.27
CA PRO A 317 -24.51 -6.54 4.40
C PRO A 317 -23.93 -7.35 5.56
N THR A 318 -24.79 -8.08 6.28
CA THR A 318 -24.41 -9.01 7.33
C THR A 318 -24.03 -10.36 6.72
N ILE A 319 -22.89 -10.37 6.03
CA ILE A 319 -22.28 -11.59 5.48
C ILE A 319 -20.94 -11.86 6.18
N LYS A 320 -20.50 -13.12 6.16
CA LYS A 320 -19.19 -13.53 6.69
C LYS A 320 -18.07 -13.18 5.69
N TRP A 321 -17.89 -11.88 5.44
CA TRP A 321 -16.90 -11.34 4.52
C TRP A 321 -16.25 -10.08 5.08
N ASP A 322 -14.94 -9.98 4.90
CA ASP A 322 -14.07 -8.89 5.35
C ASP A 322 -12.82 -8.79 4.45
N LYS A 323 -11.93 -7.83 4.75
CA LYS A 323 -10.68 -7.64 3.97
C LYS A 323 -9.75 -8.86 4.07
N GLY A 324 -9.80 -9.62 5.17
CA GLY A 324 -9.06 -10.88 5.31
C GLY A 324 -9.58 -11.97 4.37
N LYS A 325 -10.89 -12.12 4.24
CA LYS A 325 -11.51 -13.02 3.24
C LYS A 325 -11.21 -12.60 1.80
N ALA A 326 -11.17 -11.30 1.54
CA ALA A 326 -10.74 -10.78 0.23
C ALA A 326 -9.28 -11.13 -0.08
N LEU A 327 -8.38 -11.03 0.90
CA LEU A 327 -6.99 -11.46 0.78
C LEU A 327 -6.89 -12.95 0.45
N GLU A 328 -7.59 -13.81 1.19
CA GLU A 328 -7.60 -15.26 0.94
C GLU A 328 -8.08 -15.59 -0.47
N PHE A 329 -9.20 -15.00 -0.89
CA PHE A 329 -9.75 -15.17 -2.24
C PHE A 329 -8.77 -14.73 -3.34
N LEU A 330 -8.08 -13.60 -3.14
CA LEU A 330 -7.09 -13.11 -4.09
C LEU A 330 -5.87 -14.02 -4.18
N LEU A 331 -5.38 -14.53 -3.04
CA LEU A 331 -4.30 -15.54 -3.03
C LEU A 331 -4.73 -16.81 -3.78
N GLU A 332 -5.94 -17.31 -3.53
CA GLU A 332 -6.48 -18.46 -4.24
C GLU A 332 -6.59 -18.21 -5.75
N SER A 333 -7.13 -17.04 -6.13
CA SER A 333 -7.26 -16.63 -7.54
C SER A 333 -5.92 -16.52 -8.26
N LEU A 334 -4.86 -16.14 -7.54
CA LEU A 334 -3.48 -16.10 -8.03
C LEU A 334 -2.81 -17.48 -8.08
N GLY A 335 -3.46 -18.54 -7.59
CA GLY A 335 -2.93 -19.90 -7.53
C GLY A 335 -2.15 -20.23 -6.25
N PHE A 336 -2.21 -19.37 -5.24
CA PHE A 336 -1.48 -19.52 -3.97
C PHE A 336 -2.37 -19.97 -2.80
N GLY A 337 -3.56 -20.53 -3.06
CA GLY A 337 -4.50 -20.94 -2.01
C GLY A 337 -3.88 -21.88 -0.97
N ASN A 338 -3.12 -22.88 -1.43
CA ASN A 338 -2.47 -23.91 -0.60
C ASN A 338 -0.93 -23.95 -0.76
N CYS A 339 -0.32 -22.91 -1.36
CA CYS A 339 1.12 -22.88 -1.56
C CYS A 339 1.85 -22.42 -0.30
N THR A 340 2.94 -23.11 0.06
CA THR A 340 3.88 -22.65 1.10
C THR A 340 4.88 -21.62 0.59
N ASP A 341 5.03 -21.55 -0.74
CA ASP A 341 6.03 -20.72 -1.41
C ASP A 341 5.48 -19.32 -1.75
N VAL A 342 4.54 -18.82 -0.94
CA VAL A 342 3.99 -17.46 -1.05
C VAL A 342 4.32 -16.66 0.19
N PHE A 343 4.55 -15.37 0.00
CA PHE A 343 4.87 -14.43 1.07
C PHE A 343 3.98 -13.18 0.95
N PRO A 344 2.73 -13.24 1.43
CA PRO A 344 1.81 -12.12 1.32
C PRO A 344 2.19 -10.99 2.28
N VAL A 345 2.23 -9.76 1.78
CA VAL A 345 2.47 -8.56 2.58
C VAL A 345 1.25 -7.67 2.46
N TYR A 346 0.60 -7.37 3.58
CA TYR A 346 -0.53 -6.45 3.64
C TYR A 346 -0.12 -5.15 4.35
N ILE A 347 -0.41 -3.99 3.75
CA ILE A 347 -0.15 -2.68 4.35
C ILE A 347 -1.48 -1.93 4.51
N GLY A 348 -1.80 -1.47 5.72
CA GLY A 348 -3.06 -0.78 6.03
C GLY A 348 -3.03 0.08 7.28
N ASP A 349 -3.97 1.04 7.42
CA ASP A 349 -3.99 2.04 8.49
C ASP A 349 -5.16 1.88 9.48
N ASP A 350 -6.21 1.16 9.07
CA ASP A 350 -7.51 1.18 9.71
C ASP A 350 -7.86 -0.12 10.45
N ARG A 351 -9.00 -0.08 11.15
CA ARG A 351 -9.48 -1.22 11.93
C ARG A 351 -9.91 -2.40 11.05
N THR A 352 -10.31 -2.15 9.81
CA THR A 352 -10.75 -3.21 8.88
C THR A 352 -9.56 -3.96 8.29
N ASP A 353 -8.38 -3.35 8.26
CA ASP A 353 -7.13 -4.02 7.87
C ASP A 353 -6.67 -5.06 8.89
N GLU A 354 -7.09 -4.93 10.16
CA GLU A 354 -6.83 -5.93 11.20
C GLU A 354 -7.38 -7.32 10.84
N ASP A 355 -8.47 -7.38 10.07
CA ASP A 355 -9.01 -8.66 9.60
C ASP A 355 -8.00 -9.35 8.68
N ALA A 356 -7.31 -8.62 7.80
CA ALA A 356 -6.24 -9.14 6.96
C ALA A 356 -4.98 -9.49 7.77
N PHE A 357 -4.57 -8.64 8.71
CA PHE A 357 -3.40 -8.91 9.56
C PHE A 357 -3.56 -10.19 10.38
N LYS A 358 -4.75 -10.43 10.94
CA LYS A 358 -5.04 -11.66 11.69
C LYS A 358 -4.91 -12.89 10.80
N ILE A 359 -5.49 -12.87 9.60
CA ILE A 359 -5.35 -13.98 8.64
C ILE A 359 -3.87 -14.27 8.34
N LEU A 360 -3.06 -13.24 8.12
CA LEU A 360 -1.62 -13.43 7.85
C LEU A 360 -0.87 -14.03 9.04
N ARG A 361 -1.15 -13.53 10.25
CA ARG A 361 -0.56 -14.07 11.48
C ARG A 361 -0.96 -15.53 11.70
N ASP A 362 -2.24 -15.84 11.55
CA ASP A 362 -2.79 -17.17 11.82
C ASP A 362 -2.32 -18.20 10.78
N ARG A 363 -2.07 -17.76 9.53
CA ARG A 363 -1.44 -18.58 8.49
C ARG A 363 0.06 -18.83 8.72
N GLY A 364 0.73 -18.00 9.52
CA GLY A 364 2.18 -18.07 9.72
C GLY A 364 2.99 -17.79 8.44
N GLN A 365 2.38 -17.16 7.43
CA GLN A 365 2.98 -16.88 6.14
C GLN A 365 2.77 -15.41 5.78
N GLY A 366 3.87 -14.71 5.51
CA GLY A 366 3.83 -13.27 5.26
C GLY A 366 3.57 -12.47 6.54
N PHE A 367 3.20 -11.20 6.39
CA PHE A 367 2.93 -10.31 7.52
C PHE A 367 2.06 -9.11 7.17
N GLY A 368 1.46 -8.54 8.20
CA GLY A 368 0.83 -7.22 8.16
C GLY A 368 1.81 -6.11 8.54
N ILE A 369 1.67 -4.94 7.89
CA ILE A 369 2.31 -3.68 8.26
C ILE A 369 1.21 -2.67 8.58
N LEU A 370 1.19 -2.17 9.82
CA LEU A 370 0.28 -1.09 10.22
C LEU A 370 0.86 0.28 9.85
N VAL A 371 0.06 1.14 9.23
CA VAL A 371 0.39 2.56 9.01
C VAL A 371 -0.19 3.41 10.13
N SER A 372 0.66 3.91 11.03
CA SER A 372 0.22 4.75 12.15
C SER A 372 1.39 5.48 12.82
N LYS A 373 1.22 6.79 13.05
CA LYS A 373 2.12 7.59 13.91
C LYS A 373 1.96 7.30 15.40
N ILE A 374 0.81 6.74 15.78
CA ILE A 374 0.42 6.54 17.18
C ILE A 374 0.29 5.03 17.42
N PRO A 375 0.80 4.51 18.55
CA PRO A 375 0.57 3.13 18.96
C PRO A 375 -0.91 2.74 18.91
N LYS A 376 -1.20 1.60 18.28
CA LYS A 376 -2.54 0.99 18.22
C LYS A 376 -2.42 -0.49 18.56
N ASP A 377 -3.45 -1.04 19.21
CA ASP A 377 -3.56 -2.49 19.30
C ASP A 377 -3.73 -3.07 17.89
N THR A 378 -2.86 -4.01 17.52
CA THR A 378 -2.76 -4.49 16.14
C THR A 378 -2.20 -5.91 16.07
N SER A 379 -2.66 -6.64 15.06
CA SER A 379 -2.13 -7.95 14.68
C SER A 379 -0.98 -7.86 13.66
N ALA A 380 -0.64 -6.65 13.18
CA ALA A 380 0.47 -6.43 12.27
C ALA A 380 1.81 -6.76 12.93
N SER A 381 2.77 -7.30 12.17
CA SER A 381 4.11 -7.63 12.67
C SER A 381 5.05 -6.42 12.66
N TYR A 382 4.80 -5.47 11.77
CA TYR A 382 5.62 -4.28 11.59
C TYR A 382 4.75 -3.03 11.53
N SER A 383 5.38 -1.88 11.61
CA SER A 383 4.73 -0.58 11.44
C SER A 383 5.45 0.31 10.43
N LEU A 384 4.71 1.26 9.88
CA LEU A 384 5.19 2.44 9.16
C LEU A 384 4.42 3.65 9.70
N GLN A 385 5.02 4.83 9.69
CA GLN A 385 4.43 6.01 10.34
C GLN A 385 3.33 6.65 9.50
N GLU A 386 3.54 6.75 8.19
CA GLU A 386 2.66 7.50 7.29
C GLU A 386 2.82 7.08 5.82
N PRO A 387 1.96 7.56 4.89
CA PRO A 387 2.02 7.19 3.47
C PRO A 387 3.38 7.43 2.80
N LEU A 388 4.17 8.38 3.27
CA LEU A 388 5.53 8.60 2.74
C LEU A 388 6.45 7.40 3.01
N GLU A 389 6.44 6.86 4.23
CA GLU A 389 7.24 5.68 4.54
C GLU A 389 6.74 4.42 3.82
N VAL A 390 5.44 4.35 3.52
CA VAL A 390 4.88 3.31 2.64
C VAL A 390 5.53 3.41 1.26
N MET A 391 5.58 4.60 0.67
CA MET A 391 6.23 4.81 -0.63
C MET A 391 7.69 4.37 -0.62
N ASP A 392 8.44 4.73 0.43
CA ASP A 392 9.86 4.39 0.55
C ASP A 392 10.06 2.89 0.70
N PHE A 393 9.20 2.21 1.47
CA PHE A 393 9.23 0.75 1.59
C PHE A 393 8.97 0.07 0.24
N LEU A 394 7.97 0.54 -0.53
CA LEU A 394 7.67 0.00 -1.85
C LEU A 394 8.84 0.19 -2.83
N LYS A 395 9.47 1.38 -2.84
CA LYS A 395 10.64 1.67 -3.68
C LYS A 395 11.82 0.76 -3.32
N ARG A 396 12.12 0.61 -2.03
CA ARG A 396 13.22 -0.26 -1.57
C ARG A 396 13.00 -1.72 -1.96
N LEU A 397 11.75 -2.19 -1.95
CA LEU A 397 11.38 -3.54 -2.43
C LEU A 397 11.61 -3.72 -3.93
N VAL A 398 11.30 -2.70 -4.74
CA VAL A 398 11.59 -2.67 -6.18
C VAL A 398 13.10 -2.69 -6.44
N GLU A 399 13.86 -1.80 -5.78
CA GLU A 399 15.32 -1.70 -5.92
C GLU A 399 16.00 -3.02 -5.56
N TRP A 400 15.61 -3.62 -4.43
CA TRP A 400 16.10 -4.93 -4.02
C TRP A 400 15.86 -6.00 -5.09
N LYS A 401 14.65 -6.03 -5.67
CA LYS A 401 14.31 -7.04 -6.67
C LYS A 401 15.09 -6.84 -7.97
N GLN A 402 15.28 -5.60 -8.39
CA GLN A 402 16.10 -5.25 -9.55
C GLN A 402 17.56 -5.67 -9.37
N LEU A 403 18.14 -5.42 -8.20
CA LEU A 403 19.50 -5.85 -7.87
C LEU A 403 19.61 -7.39 -7.84
N SER A 404 18.67 -8.06 -7.20
CA SER A 404 18.62 -9.52 -7.13
C SER A 404 18.53 -10.16 -8.52
N MET A 405 17.74 -9.57 -9.44
CA MET A 405 17.64 -10.04 -10.81
C MET A 405 18.93 -9.80 -11.61
N ARG A 406 19.57 -8.63 -11.45
CA ARG A 406 20.87 -8.32 -12.10
C ARG A 406 21.97 -9.29 -11.67
N GLN A 407 22.05 -9.59 -10.37
CA GLN A 407 23.00 -10.56 -9.82
C GLN A 407 22.72 -11.98 -10.32
N ALA A 408 21.44 -12.38 -10.42
CA ALA A 408 21.08 -13.69 -10.98
C ALA A 408 21.47 -13.83 -12.46
N ILE A 409 21.37 -12.75 -13.24
CA ILE A 409 21.82 -12.74 -14.64
C ILE A 409 23.35 -12.82 -14.71
N GLN A 410 24.08 -11.98 -13.96
CA GLN A 410 25.55 -12.01 -13.91
C GLN A 410 26.09 -13.36 -13.43
N GLY A 411 25.50 -13.94 -12.38
CA GLY A 411 25.86 -15.26 -11.86
C GLY A 411 25.63 -16.39 -12.88
N LYS A 412 24.55 -16.30 -13.68
CA LYS A 412 24.33 -17.21 -14.81
C LYS A 412 25.35 -17.01 -15.92
N VAL A 413 25.67 -15.77 -16.29
CA VAL A 413 26.71 -15.46 -17.29
C VAL A 413 28.07 -16.00 -16.86
N CYS A 414 28.48 -15.80 -15.59
CA CYS A 414 29.73 -16.33 -15.06
C CYS A 414 29.76 -17.87 -15.03
N ASN A 415 28.65 -18.53 -14.65
CA ASN A 415 28.58 -20.00 -14.66
C ASN A 415 28.51 -20.61 -16.07
N CYS A 416 27.99 -19.88 -17.05
CA CYS A 416 27.90 -20.35 -18.43
C CYS A 416 29.22 -20.23 -19.23
N ASN A 417 30.18 -19.38 -18.81
CA ASN A 417 31.29 -18.96 -19.69
C ASN A 417 32.73 -19.18 -19.20
N LEU A 418 32.99 -19.98 -18.17
CA LEU A 418 34.39 -20.31 -17.84
C LEU A 418 34.75 -21.78 -18.07
N SER A 419 33.94 -22.73 -17.58
CA SER A 419 34.33 -24.15 -17.65
C SER A 419 34.13 -24.79 -19.02
N LYS A 420 33.09 -24.39 -19.77
CA LYS A 420 32.80 -24.95 -21.10
C LYS A 420 33.68 -24.33 -22.18
N TRP A 421 33.84 -23.00 -22.16
CA TRP A 421 34.75 -22.29 -23.05
C TRP A 421 36.22 -22.69 -22.86
N ILE A 422 36.72 -22.80 -21.62
CA ILE A 422 38.10 -23.25 -21.39
C ILE A 422 38.29 -24.69 -21.84
N LYS A 423 37.33 -25.59 -21.59
CA LYS A 423 37.41 -26.97 -22.07
C LYS A 423 37.39 -27.06 -23.60
N ASP A 424 36.52 -26.32 -24.27
CA ASP A 424 36.42 -26.32 -25.73
C ASP A 424 37.64 -25.64 -26.38
N LEU A 425 38.21 -24.61 -25.74
CA LEU A 425 39.44 -23.94 -26.20
C LEU A 425 40.68 -24.83 -26.00
N VAL A 426 40.79 -25.55 -24.87
CA VAL A 426 41.85 -26.53 -24.60
C VAL A 426 41.73 -27.74 -25.53
N LEU A 427 40.51 -28.19 -25.85
CA LEU A 427 40.29 -29.27 -26.82
C LEU A 427 40.69 -28.83 -28.24
N CYS A 428 40.35 -27.59 -28.63
CA CYS A 428 40.76 -27.02 -29.91
C CYS A 428 42.27 -26.78 -30.01
N LEU A 429 42.94 -26.30 -28.95
CA LEU A 429 44.40 -26.16 -28.94
C LEU A 429 45.11 -27.52 -28.99
N ASN A 430 44.63 -28.54 -28.26
CA ASN A 430 45.24 -29.88 -28.30
C ASN A 430 45.08 -30.59 -29.65
N LEU A 431 44.05 -30.27 -30.43
CA LEU A 431 43.87 -30.77 -31.80
C LEU A 431 44.75 -30.04 -32.83
N LEU A 432 45.29 -28.86 -32.49
CA LEU A 432 46.18 -28.06 -33.35
C LEU A 432 47.68 -28.31 -33.07
N ILE A 433 48.03 -28.96 -31.95
CA ILE A 433 49.42 -29.25 -31.52
C ILE A 433 49.71 -30.77 -31.56
N MET A 434 49.07 -31.51 -32.48
CA MET A 434 49.50 -32.87 -32.79
C MET A 434 50.59 -32.79 -33.88
N PRO A 435 51.86 -33.14 -33.59
CA PRO A 435 52.89 -33.21 -34.62
C PRO A 435 52.50 -34.32 -35.59
N LYS A 436 52.44 -33.99 -36.88
CA LYS A 436 52.49 -35.00 -37.95
C LYS A 436 53.85 -35.69 -37.85
N CYS A 437 53.94 -36.78 -37.10
CA CYS A 437 55.02 -37.75 -37.27
C CYS A 437 54.85 -38.40 -38.64
N SER A 438 55.90 -38.30 -39.45
CA SER A 438 56.05 -38.91 -40.77
C SER A 438 56.11 -40.43 -40.69
N ALA A 439 55.44 -41.09 -41.63
CA ALA A 439 55.89 -42.31 -42.29
C ALA A 439 55.49 -42.20 -43.77
#